data_AF-A0A4S1E4R7-F1
#
_entry.id   AF-A0A4S1E4R7-F1
#
_cell.length_a   1.000
_cell.length_b   1.000
_cell.length_c   1.000
_cell.angle_alpha   90.00
_cell.angle_beta   90.00
_cell.angle_gamma   90.00
#
_symmetry.space_group_name_H-M   'P 1'
#
loop_
_entity.id
_entity.type
_entity.pdbx_description
1 polymer ?
#
loop_
_entity_poly.entity_id
_entity_poly.type
_entity_poly.pdbx_seq_one_letter_code
_entity_poly.pdbx_strand_id
1 'polypeptide(L)'
;TVYQKINDVPGVSNWTGPIDRTIKGLPNFGRLGGHQNIFFGIGFSGNGVGTTVFASRIIKSLVEEANDEWANCGLVDQEIKLFPPEPFSYLGAHVVRSALVKKERYEDMNKQAGWLTQKLAALAPAGYVPQLNDIKE
;
A
#
# COMPACT_ATOMS: atom_id res chain seq x y z
N THR A 1 -10.88 20.43 -11.07
CA THR A 1 -9.52 20.63 -10.53
C THR A 1 -9.61 21.25 -9.15
N VAL A 2 -8.98 20.65 -8.15
CA VAL A 2 -9.05 21.09 -6.73
C VAL A 2 -8.51 22.51 -6.54
N TYR A 3 -7.56 22.95 -7.36
CA TYR A 3 -6.94 24.29 -7.26
C TYR A 3 -7.11 25.09 -8.55
N GLN A 4 -8.22 25.83 -8.67
CA GLN A 4 -8.50 26.65 -9.86
C GLN A 4 -7.46 27.75 -10.10
N LYS A 5 -6.86 28.30 -9.04
CA LYS A 5 -5.91 29.43 -9.10
C LYS A 5 -4.56 29.09 -9.74
N ILE A 6 -4.24 27.82 -9.95
CA ILE A 6 -2.96 27.38 -10.53
C ILE A 6 -3.11 26.66 -11.87
N ASN A 7 -4.30 26.72 -12.48
CA ASN A 7 -4.57 26.04 -13.75
C ASN A 7 -3.63 26.50 -14.89
N ASP A 8 -3.21 27.77 -14.88
CA ASP A 8 -2.35 28.36 -15.92
C ASP A 8 -0.86 28.34 -15.53
N VAL A 9 -0.51 27.76 -14.39
CA VAL A 9 0.88 27.66 -13.94
C VAL A 9 1.56 26.47 -14.63
N PRO A 10 2.64 26.66 -15.39
CA PRO A 10 3.32 25.57 -16.07
C PRO A 10 3.99 24.63 -15.05
N GLY A 11 3.83 23.31 -15.25
CA GLY A 11 4.56 22.31 -14.49
C GLY A 11 6.05 22.33 -14.83
N VAL A 12 6.90 22.63 -13.85
CA VAL A 12 8.36 22.74 -14.04
C VAL A 12 9.04 21.37 -14.13
N SER A 13 8.50 20.38 -13.41
CA SER A 13 8.98 19.00 -13.44
C SER A 13 7.90 18.03 -12.96
N ASN A 14 8.03 16.77 -13.34
CA ASN A 14 7.27 15.66 -12.78
C ASN A 14 8.19 14.46 -12.59
N TRP A 15 7.85 13.59 -11.66
CA TRP A 15 8.50 12.30 -11.49
C TRP A 15 7.48 11.26 -11.06
N THR A 16 7.77 10.01 -11.38
CA THR A 16 7.03 8.85 -10.88
C THR A 16 8.05 7.81 -10.44
N GLY A 17 7.68 6.99 -9.47
CA GLY A 17 8.54 5.95 -8.95
C GLY A 17 7.72 4.71 -8.60
N PRO A 18 8.31 3.51 -8.71
CA PRO A 18 7.67 2.31 -8.25
C PRO A 18 7.49 2.37 -6.72
N ILE A 19 6.38 1.83 -6.25
CA ILE A 19 6.16 1.53 -4.83
C ILE A 19 5.83 0.05 -4.72
N ASP A 20 6.26 -0.57 -3.63
CA ASP A 20 5.72 -1.87 -3.24
C ASP A 20 4.31 -1.71 -2.67
N ARG A 21 3.55 -2.80 -2.57
CA ARG A 21 2.24 -2.84 -1.91
C ARG A 21 2.07 -4.17 -1.21
N THR A 22 1.69 -4.14 0.07
CA THR A 22 1.21 -5.32 0.77
C THR A 22 -0.30 -5.39 0.72
N ILE A 23 -0.86 -6.58 0.93
CA ILE A 23 -2.31 -6.79 0.93
C ILE A 23 -3.01 -5.99 2.05
N LYS A 24 -2.34 -5.82 3.20
CA LYS A 24 -2.85 -5.05 4.34
C LYS A 24 -2.47 -3.56 4.28
N GLY A 25 -1.62 -3.13 3.34
CA GLY A 25 -1.10 -1.77 3.26
C GLY A 25 -0.13 -1.38 4.40
N LEU A 26 0.30 -2.35 5.21
CA LEU A 26 1.23 -2.18 6.34
C LEU A 26 2.56 -2.91 6.06
N PRO A 27 3.69 -2.41 6.60
CA PRO A 27 4.98 -3.08 6.48
C PRO A 27 5.01 -4.40 7.28
N ASN A 28 5.89 -5.31 6.86
CA ASN A 28 6.14 -6.60 7.50
C ASN A 28 7.63 -6.71 7.87
N PHE A 29 7.90 -7.26 9.04
CA PHE A 29 9.24 -7.41 9.61
C PHE A 29 9.48 -8.86 10.02
N GLY A 30 10.74 -9.30 10.04
CA GLY A 30 11.05 -10.64 10.52
C GLY A 30 12.45 -11.12 10.14
N ARG A 31 12.68 -12.42 10.30
CA ARG A 31 13.91 -13.09 9.85
C ARG A 31 13.68 -13.80 8.52
N LEU A 32 14.60 -13.60 7.58
CA LEU A 32 14.44 -14.17 6.23
C LEU A 32 14.78 -15.67 6.25
N GLY A 33 13.82 -16.53 5.86
CA GLY A 33 14.08 -17.93 5.55
C GLY A 33 14.72 -18.76 6.69
N GLY A 34 14.49 -18.38 7.95
CA GLY A 34 15.11 -19.03 9.11
C GLY A 34 16.59 -18.69 9.32
N HIS A 35 17.17 -17.78 8.53
CA HIS A 35 18.52 -17.26 8.76
C HIS A 35 18.56 -16.43 10.04
N GLN A 36 19.46 -16.77 10.96
CA GLN A 36 19.53 -16.11 12.26
C GLN A 36 20.01 -14.65 12.18
N ASN A 37 20.72 -14.27 11.11
CA ASN A 37 21.40 -12.99 10.98
C ASN A 37 20.89 -12.13 9.81
N ILE A 38 19.76 -12.50 9.19
CA ILE A 38 19.16 -11.71 8.10
C ILE A 38 17.78 -11.25 8.53
N PHE A 39 17.68 -9.97 8.85
CA PHE A 39 16.44 -9.30 9.23
C PHE A 39 15.92 -8.46 8.07
N PHE A 40 14.60 -8.41 7.91
CA PHE A 40 13.97 -7.60 6.87
C PHE A 40 12.89 -6.69 7.45
N GLY A 41 12.69 -5.57 6.75
CA GLY A 41 11.50 -4.72 6.86
C GLY A 41 11.09 -4.35 5.44
N ILE A 42 9.93 -4.82 4.99
CA ILE A 42 9.45 -4.67 3.60
C ILE A 42 7.98 -4.25 3.60
N GLY A 43 7.44 -3.88 2.44
CA GLY A 43 6.02 -3.70 2.29
C GLY A 43 5.48 -2.34 2.73
N PHE A 44 6.32 -1.31 2.69
CA PHE A 44 5.99 0.01 3.22
C PHE A 44 4.83 0.70 2.50
N SER A 45 4.47 0.25 1.28
CA SER A 45 3.21 0.62 0.63
C SER A 45 3.03 2.13 0.41
N GLY A 46 4.15 2.86 0.26
CA GLY A 46 4.17 4.33 0.13
C GLY A 46 4.22 5.09 1.47
N ASN A 47 4.16 4.41 2.61
CA ASN A 47 4.19 5.02 3.95
C ASN A 47 5.58 5.02 4.60
N GLY A 48 6.64 4.77 3.82
CA GLY A 48 8.01 4.57 4.32
C GLY A 48 8.51 5.72 5.19
N VAL A 49 8.36 6.97 4.74
CA VAL A 49 8.89 8.15 5.45
C VAL A 49 8.34 8.23 6.89
N GLY A 50 7.01 8.18 7.05
CA GLY A 50 6.38 8.30 8.37
C GLY A 50 6.61 7.09 9.27
N THR A 51 6.68 5.89 8.69
CA THR A 51 6.80 4.64 9.47
C THR A 51 8.25 4.23 9.76
N THR A 52 9.25 4.88 9.15
CA THR A 52 10.68 4.53 9.31
C THR A 52 11.12 4.56 10.77
N VAL A 53 10.63 5.49 11.59
CA VAL A 53 10.98 5.55 13.02
C VAL A 53 10.53 4.28 13.74
N PHE A 54 9.30 3.81 13.51
CA PHE A 54 8.81 2.56 14.11
C PHE A 54 9.54 1.34 13.55
N ALA A 55 9.79 1.31 12.24
CA ALA A 55 10.57 0.27 11.59
C ALA A 55 11.96 0.11 12.22
N SER A 56 12.65 1.22 12.52
CA SER A 56 13.97 1.18 13.16
C SER A 56 13.93 0.57 14.55
N ARG A 57 12.88 0.83 15.34
CA ARG A 57 12.71 0.25 16.68
C ARG A 57 12.47 -1.25 16.58
N ILE A 58 11.59 -1.67 15.68
CA ILE A 58 11.29 -3.09 15.43
C ILE A 58 12.56 -3.83 14.98
N ILE A 59 13.25 -3.34 13.95
CA ILE A 59 14.47 -3.98 13.45
C ILE A 59 15.55 -4.05 14.54
N LYS A 60 15.76 -2.96 15.29
CA LYS A 60 16.70 -2.96 16.42
C LYS A 60 16.36 -4.05 17.43
N SER A 61 15.12 -4.10 17.90
CA SER A 61 14.68 -5.09 18.89
C SER A 61 14.77 -6.53 18.39
N LEU A 62 14.55 -6.75 17.09
CA LEU A 62 14.75 -8.06 16.46
C LEU A 62 16.24 -8.47 16.41
N VAL A 63 17.13 -7.53 16.05
CA VAL A 63 18.58 -7.77 15.97
C VAL A 63 19.19 -8.01 17.36
N GLU A 64 18.76 -7.26 18.37
CA GLU A 64 19.23 -7.40 19.76
C GLU A 64 18.59 -8.57 20.49
N GLU A 65 17.62 -9.26 19.87
CA GLU A 65 16.82 -10.32 20.49
C GLU A 65 16.17 -9.87 21.82
N ALA A 66 15.78 -8.58 21.87
CA ALA A 66 15.39 -7.90 23.10
C ALA A 66 14.10 -8.46 23.74
N ASN A 67 13.28 -9.18 22.96
CA ASN A 67 12.00 -9.74 23.37
C ASN A 67 11.06 -8.71 24.04
N ASP A 68 11.00 -7.52 23.46
CA ASP A 68 10.22 -6.37 23.94
C ASP A 68 8.92 -6.18 23.15
N GLU A 69 8.21 -5.07 23.38
CA GLU A 69 6.98 -4.75 22.68
C GLU A 69 7.15 -4.55 21.17
N TRP A 70 8.34 -4.19 20.71
CA TRP A 70 8.62 -3.96 19.29
C TRP A 70 8.89 -5.28 18.56
N ALA A 71 9.65 -6.18 19.19
CA ALA A 71 9.90 -7.53 18.67
C ALA A 71 8.61 -8.38 18.64
N ASN A 72 7.67 -8.14 19.56
CA ASN A 72 6.43 -8.90 19.69
C ASN A 72 5.20 -8.20 19.05
N CYS A 73 5.39 -7.11 18.30
CA CYS A 73 4.27 -6.39 17.70
C CYS A 73 3.65 -7.14 16.50
N GLY A 74 2.38 -6.85 16.20
CA GLY A 74 1.64 -7.49 15.10
C GLY A 74 2.10 -7.15 13.68
N LEU A 75 3.27 -6.53 13.51
CA LEU A 75 3.94 -6.31 12.23
C LEU A 75 5.10 -7.28 12.00
N VAL A 76 5.50 -8.02 13.03
CA VAL A 76 6.57 -9.04 12.98
C VAL A 76 5.97 -10.39 12.58
N ASP A 77 6.73 -11.14 11.77
CA ASP A 77 6.47 -12.50 11.30
C ASP A 77 5.04 -12.70 10.78
N GLN A 78 4.53 -11.70 10.06
CA GLN A 78 3.19 -11.77 9.49
C GLN A 78 3.17 -12.74 8.31
N GLU A 79 2.12 -13.56 8.26
CA GLU A 79 1.87 -14.46 7.14
C GLU A 79 1.66 -13.65 5.84
N ILE A 80 2.53 -13.88 4.85
CA ILE A 80 2.44 -13.26 3.53
C ILE A 80 1.58 -14.15 2.64
N LYS A 81 0.38 -13.67 2.29
CA LYS A 81 -0.46 -14.34 1.31
C LYS A 81 0.13 -14.16 -0.09
N LEU A 82 0.25 -15.26 -0.82
CA LEU A 82 0.70 -15.25 -2.21
C LEU A 82 -0.46 -14.94 -3.15
N PHE A 83 -0.14 -14.30 -4.27
CA PHE A 83 -1.08 -14.14 -5.38
C PHE A 83 -1.33 -15.48 -6.09
N PRO A 84 -2.44 -15.62 -6.85
CA PRO A 84 -2.64 -16.75 -7.76
C PRO A 84 -1.43 -16.93 -8.69
N PRO A 85 -1.17 -18.16 -9.19
CA PRO A 85 -0.08 -18.40 -10.12
C PRO A 85 -0.28 -17.63 -11.45
N GLU A 86 0.82 -17.36 -12.15
CA GLU A 86 0.76 -16.80 -13.50
C GLU A 86 0.12 -17.80 -14.48
N PRO A 87 -0.66 -17.34 -15.49
CA PRO A 87 -0.86 -15.94 -15.90
C PRO A 87 -2.03 -15.22 -15.21
N PHE A 88 -2.70 -15.86 -14.25
CA PHE A 88 -3.94 -15.33 -13.66
C PHE A 88 -3.69 -14.07 -12.83
N SER A 89 -2.57 -14.01 -12.11
CA SER A 89 -2.15 -12.80 -11.37
C SER A 89 -2.00 -11.60 -12.31
N TYR A 90 -1.23 -11.76 -13.39
CA TYR A 90 -1.03 -10.71 -14.38
C TYR A 90 -2.35 -10.22 -15.00
N LEU A 91 -3.16 -11.13 -15.54
CA LEU A 91 -4.44 -10.77 -16.16
C LEU A 91 -5.39 -10.10 -15.15
N GLY A 92 -5.48 -10.65 -13.94
CA GLY A 92 -6.27 -10.08 -12.85
C GLY A 92 -5.82 -8.67 -12.49
N ALA A 93 -4.51 -8.44 -12.35
CA ALA A 93 -3.94 -7.13 -12.05
C ALA A 93 -4.30 -6.09 -13.12
N HIS A 94 -4.24 -6.45 -14.40
CA HIS A 94 -4.64 -5.56 -15.50
C HIS A 94 -6.13 -5.24 -15.49
N VAL A 95 -6.99 -6.22 -15.22
CA VAL A 95 -8.45 -6.02 -15.13
C VAL A 95 -8.79 -5.10 -13.95
N VAL A 96 -8.26 -5.37 -12.76
CA VAL A 96 -8.50 -4.57 -11.56
C VAL A 96 -7.97 -3.15 -11.73
N ARG A 97 -6.76 -2.98 -12.26
CA ARG A 97 -6.17 -1.66 -12.53
C ARG A 97 -7.03 -0.86 -13.52
N SER A 98 -7.49 -1.49 -14.59
CA SER A 98 -8.33 -0.82 -15.59
C SER A 98 -9.68 -0.39 -15.01
N ALA A 99 -10.27 -1.23 -14.14
CA ALA A 99 -11.49 -0.89 -13.43
C ALA A 99 -11.30 0.26 -12.44
N LEU A 100 -10.18 0.30 -11.71
CA LEU A 100 -9.84 1.38 -10.79
C LEU A 100 -9.67 2.72 -11.52
N VAL A 101 -8.87 2.77 -12.59
CA VAL A 101 -8.68 3.98 -13.41
C VAL A 101 -10.01 4.45 -14.00
N LYS A 102 -10.87 3.52 -14.43
CA LYS A 102 -12.20 3.86 -14.93
C LYS A 102 -13.07 4.43 -13.79
N LYS A 103 -13.04 3.85 -12.60
CA LYS A 103 -13.78 4.35 -11.44
C LYS A 103 -13.36 5.79 -11.09
N GLU A 104 -12.06 6.04 -10.93
CA GLU A 104 -11.50 7.36 -10.61
C GLU A 104 -11.91 8.43 -11.63
N ARG A 105 -11.84 8.11 -12.94
CA ARG A 105 -12.30 9.03 -14.00
C ARG A 105 -13.77 9.43 -13.89
N TYR A 106 -14.63 8.51 -13.45
CA TYR A 106 -16.04 8.84 -13.23
C TYR A 106 -16.21 9.71 -11.99
N GLU A 107 -15.49 9.41 -10.91
CA GLU A 107 -15.51 10.20 -9.67
C GLU A 107 -14.99 11.63 -9.90
N ASP A 108 -13.94 11.82 -10.70
CA ASP A 108 -13.44 13.14 -11.13
C ASP A 108 -14.50 13.98 -11.86
N MET A 109 -15.46 13.32 -12.53
CA MET A 109 -16.59 13.95 -13.21
C MET A 109 -17.83 14.07 -12.30
N ASN A 110 -17.71 13.79 -11.00
CA ASN A 110 -18.83 13.67 -10.06
C ASN A 110 -19.90 12.66 -10.51
N LYS A 111 -19.48 11.56 -11.14
CA LYS A 111 -20.34 10.46 -11.59
C LYS A 111 -19.95 9.16 -10.90
N GLN A 112 -20.85 8.19 -10.90
CA GLN A 112 -20.55 6.83 -10.46
C GLN A 112 -20.27 5.92 -11.65
N ALA A 113 -19.23 5.09 -11.52
CA ALA A 113 -18.98 4.03 -12.49
C ALA A 113 -20.04 2.92 -12.39
N GLY A 114 -20.22 2.13 -13.45
CA GLY A 114 -21.18 1.02 -13.44
C GLY A 114 -20.81 -0.09 -12.45
N TRP A 115 -21.80 -0.91 -12.07
CA TRP A 115 -21.69 -1.94 -11.02
C TRP A 115 -20.48 -2.88 -11.20
N LEU A 116 -20.21 -3.32 -12.43
CA LEU A 116 -19.11 -4.23 -12.73
C LEU A 116 -17.75 -3.57 -12.47
N THR A 117 -17.61 -2.30 -12.88
CA THR A 117 -16.40 -1.50 -12.63
C THR A 117 -16.17 -1.31 -11.13
N GLN A 118 -17.24 -1.04 -10.36
CA GLN A 118 -17.14 -0.93 -8.91
C GLN A 118 -16.71 -2.25 -8.26
N LYS A 119 -17.30 -3.38 -8.66
CA LYS A 119 -16.95 -4.72 -8.13
C LYS A 119 -15.50 -5.11 -8.45
N LEU A 120 -15.06 -4.87 -9.67
CA LEU A 120 -13.68 -5.15 -10.08
C LEU A 120 -12.67 -4.23 -9.38
N ALA A 121 -12.99 -2.94 -9.22
CA ALA A 121 -12.15 -2.00 -8.49
C ALA A 121 -12.05 -2.34 -7.00
N ALA A 122 -13.10 -2.93 -6.41
CA ALA A 122 -13.09 -3.37 -5.01
C ALA A 122 -12.14 -4.55 -4.72
N LEU A 123 -11.63 -5.22 -5.76
CA LEU A 123 -10.59 -6.24 -5.63
C LEU A 123 -9.18 -5.65 -5.52
N ALA A 124 -9.02 -4.33 -5.72
CA ALA A 124 -7.74 -3.68 -5.52
C ALA A 124 -7.29 -3.83 -4.06
N PRO A 125 -6.01 -4.15 -3.81
CA PRO A 125 -5.50 -4.28 -2.44
C PRO A 125 -5.70 -2.96 -1.70
N ALA A 126 -6.14 -3.08 -0.45
CA ALA A 126 -6.42 -1.92 0.40
C ALA A 126 -5.19 -1.01 0.43
N GLY A 127 -5.38 0.25 0.03
CA GLY A 127 -4.46 1.32 0.39
C GLY A 127 -4.96 1.95 1.68
N TYR A 128 -4.04 2.38 2.55
CA TYR A 128 -4.40 3.31 3.61
C TYR A 128 -4.67 4.67 2.96
N VAL A 129 -5.88 4.83 2.45
CA VAL A 129 -6.44 6.12 2.04
C VAL A 129 -7.59 6.33 3.02
N PRO A 130 -7.50 7.29 3.95
CA PRO A 130 -8.61 7.62 4.83
C PRO A 130 -9.84 7.86 3.97
N GLN A 131 -10.91 7.10 4.21
CA GLN A 131 -12.16 7.40 3.53
C GLN A 131 -12.69 8.69 4.15
N LEU A 132 -13.10 9.65 3.32
CA LEU A 132 -13.66 10.92 3.81
C LEU A 132 -14.86 10.70 4.75
N ASN A 133 -15.52 9.53 4.68
CA ASN A 133 -16.61 9.12 5.55
C ASN A 133 -16.17 8.71 6.97
N ASP A 134 -14.87 8.46 7.19
CA ASP A 134 -14.30 8.15 8.51
C ASP A 134 -13.98 9.43 9.30
N ILE A 135 -14.06 10.60 8.65
CA ILE A 135 -14.07 11.92 9.30
C ILE A 135 -15.53 12.28 9.56
N LYS A 136 -16.17 11.58 10.50
CA LYS A 136 -17.33 12.13 11.20
C LYS A 136 -16.81 12.92 12.38
N GLU A 137 -17.26 14.16 12.49
CA GLU A 137 -17.06 15.02 13.67
C GLU A 137 -17.42 14.30 14.97
#